data_AF-A0AAV4EAQ9-F1
#
_entry.id   AF-A0AAV4EAQ9-F1
#
_cell.length_a   1.000
_cell.length_b   1.000
_cell.length_c   1.000
_cell.angle_alpha   90.00
_cell.angle_beta   90.00
_cell.angle_gamma   90.00
#
_symmetry.space_group_name_H-M   'P 1'
#
loop_
_entity.id
_entity.type
_entity.pdbx_description
1 polymer ?
#
loop_
_entity_poly.entity_id
_entity_poly.type
_entity_poly.pdbx_seq_one_letter_code
_entity_poly.pdbx_strand_id
1 'polypeptide(L)'
;MSKTVLPHTNWTDRDLVRVHRTGPQTDSCYPRPVIARFQFHCDKVQVLGKRAELKSLGIGVSNDLTYNQRQELKKHKEKGHFAYYKNGVLHVDEGPTHHHSTLSDPHKPVKLSAPIDA
;
A
#
# COMPACT_ATOMS: atom_id res chain seq x y z
N MET A 1 9.63 2.00 -33.25
CA MET A 1 9.58 1.76 -31.79
C MET A 1 8.69 0.56 -31.52
N SER A 2 9.28 -0.61 -31.32
CA SER A 2 8.54 -1.87 -31.17
C SER A 2 7.88 -1.93 -29.80
N LYS A 3 6.55 -2.05 -29.78
CA LYS A 3 5.78 -2.32 -28.56
C LYS A 3 6.05 -3.76 -28.15
N THR A 4 6.81 -3.97 -27.08
CA THR A 4 6.92 -5.29 -26.45
C THR A 4 5.61 -5.59 -25.74
N VAL A 5 4.69 -6.24 -26.44
CA VAL A 5 3.52 -6.87 -25.84
C VAL A 5 4.03 -8.07 -25.05
N LEU A 6 4.03 -7.99 -23.72
CA LEU A 6 4.32 -9.17 -22.92
C LEU A 6 3.14 -10.14 -23.06
N PRO A 7 3.37 -11.39 -23.50
CA PRO A 7 2.31 -12.37 -23.70
C PRO A 7 1.63 -12.69 -22.37
N HIS A 8 0.38 -13.14 -22.43
CA HIS A 8 -0.36 -13.71 -21.30
C HIS A 8 0.56 -14.68 -20.55
N THR A 9 1.07 -14.24 -19.40
CA THR A 9 2.20 -14.89 -18.74
C THR A 9 1.70 -16.18 -18.10
N ASN A 10 1.90 -17.29 -18.80
CA ASN A 10 1.80 -18.62 -18.21
C ASN A 10 2.95 -18.75 -17.21
N TRP A 11 2.74 -18.30 -15.98
CA TRP A 11 3.70 -18.49 -14.90
C TRP A 11 3.87 -19.97 -14.62
N THR A 12 5.12 -20.36 -14.45
CA THR A 12 5.55 -21.70 -14.10
C THR A 12 6.24 -21.67 -12.75
N ASP A 13 6.48 -22.83 -12.16
CA ASP A 13 7.22 -22.95 -10.90
C ASP A 13 8.65 -22.38 -10.99
N ARG A 14 9.20 -22.20 -12.20
CA ARG A 14 10.52 -21.60 -12.43
C ARG A 14 10.56 -20.10 -12.24
N ASP A 15 9.40 -19.44 -12.28
CA ASP A 15 9.29 -17.98 -12.11
C ASP A 15 9.29 -17.58 -10.62
N LEU A 16 9.18 -18.56 -9.72
CA LEU A 16 9.16 -18.39 -8.27
C LEU A 16 10.36 -19.09 -7.63
N VAL A 17 11.21 -18.32 -6.96
CA VAL A 17 12.36 -18.86 -6.22
C VAL A 17 11.92 -19.55 -4.93
N ARG A 18 10.95 -18.95 -4.24
CA ARG A 18 10.46 -19.44 -2.95
C ARG A 18 9.08 -18.91 -2.65
N VAL A 19 8.20 -19.78 -2.17
CA VAL A 19 6.88 -19.42 -1.65
C VAL A 19 6.66 -20.11 -0.32
N HIS A 20 6.21 -19.37 0.69
CA HIS A 20 5.87 -19.93 1.98
C HIS A 20 4.87 -19.05 2.72
N ARG A 21 4.13 -19.64 3.67
CA ARG A 21 3.31 -18.88 4.62
C ARG A 21 4.15 -18.42 5.79
N THR A 22 3.84 -17.25 6.34
CA THR A 22 4.50 -16.72 7.53
C THR A 22 3.70 -16.92 8.80
N GLY A 23 4.40 -17.05 9.92
CA GLY A 23 3.82 -17.24 11.26
C GLY A 23 3.48 -18.70 11.59
N PRO A 24 3.22 -18.99 12.87
CA PRO A 24 2.84 -20.32 13.34
C PRO A 24 1.56 -20.79 12.65
N GLN A 25 1.39 -22.11 12.53
CA GLN A 25 0.13 -22.67 12.05
C GLN A 25 -0.93 -22.46 13.14
N THR A 26 -1.98 -21.71 12.81
CA THR A 26 -3.07 -21.39 13.73
C THR A 26 -4.40 -21.76 13.06
N ASP A 27 -5.39 -22.14 13.86
CA ASP A 27 -6.77 -22.42 13.42
C ASP A 27 -7.57 -21.13 13.19
N SER A 28 -6.90 -20.05 12.80
CA SER A 28 -7.56 -18.76 12.56
C SER A 28 -8.47 -18.82 11.34
N CYS A 29 -9.60 -18.13 11.43
CA CYS A 29 -10.49 -17.90 10.28
C CYS A 29 -9.85 -17.03 9.18
N TYR A 30 -8.73 -16.36 9.46
CA TYR A 30 -8.00 -15.57 8.48
C TYR A 30 -6.79 -16.36 7.93
N PRO A 31 -6.66 -16.48 6.60
CA PRO A 31 -5.54 -17.20 6.01
C PRO A 31 -4.21 -16.49 6.32
N ARG A 32 -3.20 -17.28 6.70
CA ARG A 32 -1.85 -16.76 6.95
C ARG A 32 -1.28 -16.06 5.71
N PRO A 33 -0.55 -14.95 5.85
CA PRO A 33 0.08 -14.28 4.72
C PRO A 33 1.04 -15.22 3.98
N VAL A 34 1.14 -15.02 2.66
CA VAL A 34 2.09 -15.73 1.79
C VAL A 34 3.20 -14.77 1.40
N ILE A 35 4.45 -15.17 1.61
CA ILE A 35 5.63 -14.50 1.04
C ILE A 35 6.06 -15.27 -0.21
N ALA A 36 6.03 -14.57 -1.34
CA ALA A 36 6.51 -15.08 -2.63
C ALA A 36 7.74 -14.28 -3.07
N ARG A 37 8.82 -15.00 -3.37
CA ARG A 37 10.05 -14.46 -3.97
C ARG A 37 10.05 -14.83 -5.45
N PHE A 38 9.92 -13.81 -6.30
CA PHE A 38 9.99 -13.95 -7.75
C PHE A 38 11.43 -14.13 -8.20
N GLN A 39 11.63 -14.88 -9.29
CA GLN A 39 12.91 -14.99 -9.99
C GLN A 39 13.28 -13.65 -10.63
N PHE A 40 12.32 -12.99 -11.27
CA PHE A 40 12.53 -11.70 -11.93
C PHE A 40 11.76 -10.56 -11.26
N HIS A 41 12.38 -9.39 -11.22
CA HIS A 41 11.77 -8.18 -10.65
C HIS A 41 10.56 -7.71 -11.48
N CYS A 42 10.54 -7.95 -12.79
CA CYS A 42 9.42 -7.55 -13.65
C CYS A 42 8.10 -8.23 -13.25
N ASP A 43 8.12 -9.50 -12.85
CA ASP A 43 6.92 -10.22 -12.41
C ASP A 43 6.35 -9.65 -11.11
N LYS A 44 7.24 -9.33 -10.16
CA LYS A 44 6.87 -8.58 -8.95
C LYS A 44 6.18 -7.27 -9.30
N VAL A 45 6.71 -6.49 -10.25
CA VAL A 45 6.12 -5.22 -10.67
C VAL A 45 4.75 -5.44 -11.32
N GLN A 46 4.58 -6.47 -12.14
CA GLN A 46 3.28 -6.83 -12.73
C GLN A 46 2.23 -7.13 -11.66
N VAL A 47 2.57 -7.93 -10.64
CA VAL A 47 1.68 -8.20 -9.50
C VAL A 47 1.29 -6.92 -8.79
N LEU A 48 2.27 -6.07 -8.47
CA LEU A 48 2.03 -4.84 -7.75
C LEU A 48 1.17 -3.86 -8.57
N GLY A 49 1.28 -3.89 -9.91
CA GLY A 49 0.43 -3.13 -10.82
C GLY A 49 -1.04 -3.54 -10.76
N LYS A 50 -1.33 -4.83 -10.50
CA LYS A 50 -2.69 -5.37 -10.36
C LYS A 50 -3.26 -5.28 -8.94
N ARG A 51 -2.63 -4.51 -8.05
CA ARG A 51 -3.03 -4.42 -6.62
C ARG A 51 -4.50 -4.03 -6.43
N ALA A 52 -5.01 -3.08 -7.21
CA ALA A 52 -6.39 -2.61 -7.06
C ALA A 52 -7.41 -3.70 -7.46
N GLU A 53 -7.14 -4.41 -8.56
CA GLU A 53 -7.93 -5.56 -9.02
C GLU A 53 -7.93 -6.68 -7.98
N LEU A 54 -6.75 -7.11 -7.52
CA LEU A 54 -6.63 -8.16 -6.50
C LEU A 54 -7.33 -7.76 -5.19
N LYS A 55 -7.27 -6.49 -4.80
CA LYS A 55 -7.97 -6.00 -3.60
C LYS A 55 -9.50 -6.09 -3.75
N SER A 56 -10.04 -5.86 -4.95
CA SER A 56 -11.48 -6.03 -5.21
C SER A 56 -11.94 -7.49 -5.07
N LEU A 57 -11.02 -8.43 -5.30
CA LEU A 57 -11.21 -9.86 -5.05
C LEU A 57 -10.93 -10.28 -3.59
N GLY A 58 -10.67 -9.32 -2.68
CA GLY A 58 -10.35 -9.58 -1.28
C GLY A 58 -8.88 -9.97 -1.02
N ILE A 59 -8.00 -9.86 -2.02
CA ILE A 59 -6.58 -10.24 -1.91
C ILE A 59 -5.72 -8.98 -1.74
N GLY A 60 -5.14 -8.82 -0.55
CA GLY A 60 -4.19 -7.75 -0.27
C GLY A 60 -2.79 -8.11 -0.76
N VAL A 61 -2.17 -7.23 -1.56
CA VAL A 61 -0.77 -7.39 -1.98
C VAL A 61 0.07 -6.17 -1.65
N SER A 62 1.21 -6.40 -1.00
CA SER A 62 2.17 -5.37 -0.61
C SER A 62 3.60 -5.79 -0.91
N ASN A 63 4.52 -4.81 -0.91
CA ASN A 63 5.94 -5.14 -0.81
C ASN A 63 6.22 -5.81 0.53
N ASP A 64 7.19 -6.72 0.53
CA ASP A 64 7.78 -7.21 1.77
C ASP A 64 8.59 -6.07 2.41
N LEU A 65 8.06 -5.55 3.50
CA LEU A 65 8.63 -4.46 4.27
C LEU A 65 8.73 -4.91 5.71
N THR A 66 9.86 -4.60 6.34
CA THR A 66 10.01 -4.81 7.78
C THR A 66 8.99 -3.96 8.54
N TYR A 67 8.73 -4.33 9.80
CA TYR A 67 7.85 -3.56 10.66
C TYR A 67 8.28 -2.09 10.75
N ASN A 68 9.57 -1.83 10.97
CA ASN A 68 10.12 -0.48 11.09
C ASN A 68 9.92 0.32 9.80
N GLN A 69 10.23 -0.27 8.65
CA GLN A 69 10.01 0.37 7.34
C GLN A 69 8.53 0.72 7.14
N ARG A 70 7.61 -0.17 7.53
CA ARG A 70 6.18 0.09 7.43
C ARG A 70 5.72 1.25 8.31
N GLN A 71 6.23 1.33 9.55
CA GLN A 71 5.91 2.44 10.45
C GLN A 71 6.48 3.76 9.92
N GLU A 72 7.68 3.75 9.33
CA GLU A 72 8.30 4.93 8.74
C GLU A 72 7.51 5.46 7.54
N LEU A 73 7.09 4.57 6.63
CA LEU A 73 6.19 4.95 5.52
C LEU A 73 4.85 5.50 6.02
N LYS A 74 4.29 4.92 7.10
CA LYS A 74 3.05 5.40 7.70
C LYS A 74 3.20 6.85 8.20
N LYS A 75 4.29 7.16 8.90
CA LYS A 75 4.60 8.52 9.38
C LYS A 75 4.69 9.53 8.23
N HIS A 76 5.36 9.18 7.13
CA HIS A 76 5.45 10.06 5.97
C HIS A 76 4.10 10.27 5.28
N LYS A 77 3.30 9.21 5.16
CA LYS A 77 1.94 9.30 4.62
C LYS A 77 1.06 10.23 5.47
N GLU A 78 1.15 10.17 6.79
CA GLU A 78 0.40 11.06 7.71
C GLU A 78 0.80 12.54 7.55
N LYS A 79 2.04 12.80 7.15
CA LYS A 79 2.53 14.15 6.81
C LYS A 79 2.13 14.61 5.39
N GLY A 80 1.44 13.77 4.62
CA GLY A 80 1.09 14.05 3.23
C GLY A 80 2.22 13.83 2.23
N HIS A 81 3.35 13.25 2.65
CA HIS A 81 4.48 12.97 1.75
C HIS A 81 4.27 11.64 1.03
N PHE A 82 4.76 11.54 -0.21
CA PHE A 82 4.84 10.28 -0.91
C PHE A 82 6.18 9.60 -0.60
N ALA A 83 6.16 8.45 0.08
CA ALA A 83 7.39 7.75 0.47
C ALA A 83 7.37 6.27 0.06
N TYR A 84 8.54 5.73 -0.31
CA TYR A 84 8.73 4.32 -0.64
C TYR A 84 10.17 3.84 -0.37
N TYR A 85 10.35 2.54 -0.13
CA TYR A 85 11.68 1.94 -0.04
C TYR A 85 12.11 1.34 -1.38
N LYS A 86 13.37 1.56 -1.75
CA LYS A 86 14.05 0.91 -2.87
C LYS A 86 15.45 0.49 -2.41
N ASN A 87 15.77 -0.81 -2.53
CA ASN A 87 17.07 -1.36 -2.12
C ASN A 87 17.47 -1.03 -0.67
N GLY A 88 16.49 -0.99 0.25
CA GLY A 88 16.73 -0.65 1.66
C GLY A 88 16.83 0.85 1.94
N VAL A 89 16.83 1.70 0.91
CA VAL A 89 16.88 3.16 1.04
C VAL A 89 15.47 3.74 0.98
N LEU A 90 15.17 4.67 1.89
CA LEU A 90 13.93 5.43 1.89
C LEU A 90 14.02 6.56 0.85
N HIS A 91 13.04 6.66 -0.03
CA HIS A 91 12.83 7.78 -0.92
C HIS A 91 11.56 8.51 -0.50
N VAL A 92 11.65 9.82 -0.32
CA VAL A 92 10.55 10.69 0.06
C VAL A 92 10.44 11.77 -1.00
N ASP A 93 9.23 11.93 -1.54
CA ASP A 93 8.85 12.98 -2.45
C ASP A 93 7.88 13.91 -1.73
N GLU A 94 8.27 15.18 -1.62
CA GLU A 94 7.50 16.28 -1.03
C GLU A 94 6.60 16.94 -2.09
N GLY A 95 6.07 16.15 -3.02
CA GLY A 95 5.13 16.59 -4.05
C GLY A 95 3.94 17.37 -3.46
N PRO A 96 3.25 18.19 -4.29
CA PRO A 96 2.34 19.22 -3.81
C PRO A 96 1.33 18.59 -2.88
N THR A 97 1.27 19.12 -1.66
CA THR A 97 0.39 18.71 -0.57
C THR A 97 -1.00 18.47 -1.14
N HIS A 98 -1.33 17.20 -1.41
CA HIS A 98 -2.73 16.80 -1.56
C HIS A 98 -3.29 16.92 -0.15
N HIS A 99 -3.64 18.14 0.23
CA HIS A 99 -4.61 18.38 1.28
C HIS A 99 -5.78 17.49 0.89
N HIS A 100 -5.99 16.41 1.63
CA HIS A 100 -7.30 15.81 1.71
C HIS A 100 -8.19 16.91 2.28
N SER A 101 -8.72 17.76 1.41
CA SER A 101 -9.87 18.60 1.69
C SER A 101 -10.96 17.60 2.03
N THR A 102 -11.17 17.38 3.31
CA THR A 102 -12.40 16.80 3.84
C THR A 102 -13.51 17.78 3.44
N LEU A 103 -14.04 17.60 2.24
CA LEU A 103 -15.34 18.15 1.89
C LEU A 103 -16.37 17.43 2.76
N SER A 104 -17.22 18.25 3.37
CA SER A 104 -18.45 17.95 4.12
C SER A 104 -18.32 17.53 5.60
N ASP A 105 -18.26 18.53 6.47
CA ASP A 105 -19.35 18.72 7.43
C ASP A 105 -19.96 20.11 7.19
N PRO A 106 -21.18 20.22 6.63
CA PRO A 106 -21.83 21.52 6.46
C PRO A 106 -22.35 22.02 7.81
N HIS A 107 -21.96 23.24 8.19
CA HIS A 107 -22.66 24.12 9.11
C HIS A 107 -23.21 23.49 10.42
N LYS A 108 -22.41 23.54 11.49
CA LYS A 108 -22.97 23.87 12.81
C LYS A 108 -22.89 25.39 12.98
N PRO A 109 -24.01 26.14 13.01
CA PRO A 109 -23.96 27.52 13.42
C PRO A 109 -23.49 27.60 14.87
N VAL A 110 -22.41 28.34 15.08
CA VAL A 110 -21.93 28.77 16.39
C VAL A 110 -23.04 29.61 17.02
N LYS A 111 -23.64 29.13 18.11
CA LYS A 111 -24.46 29.99 18.98
C LYS A 111 -23.50 30.96 19.68
N LEU A 112 -23.40 32.19 19.17
CA LEU A 112 -22.90 33.32 19.93
C LEU A 112 -23.92 33.60 21.05
N SER A 113 -23.65 33.13 22.27
CA SER A 113 -24.27 33.71 23.46
C SER A 113 -23.52 35.01 23.77
N ALA A 114 -24.18 36.14 23.53
CA ALA A 114 -23.72 37.44 24.00
C ALA A 114 -23.69 37.47 25.54
N PRO A 115 -22.78 38.24 26.16
CA PRO A 115 -22.80 38.48 27.60
C PRO A 115 -23.97 39.42 27.92
N ILE A 116 -24.74 39.09 28.95
CA ILE A 116 -25.65 40.03 29.59
C ILE A 116 -24.96 40.45 30.88
N ASP A 117 -24.34 41.64 30.86
CA ASP A 117 -24.01 42.40 32.06
C ASP A 117 -25.02 43.56 32.15
N ALA A 118 -25.86 43.52 33.20
CA ALA A 118 -26.38 44.62 34.01
C ALA A 118 -27.56 44.12 34.87
#